data_AF-A0A970TXF4-F1
#
_entry.id   AF-A0A970TXF4-F1
#
_cell.length_a   1.000
_cell.length_b   1.000
_cell.length_c   1.000
_cell.angle_alpha   90.00
_cell.angle_beta   90.00
_cell.angle_gamma   90.00
#
_symmetry.space_group_name_H-M   'P 1'
#
loop_
_entity.id
_entity.type
_entity.pdbx_description
1 polymer ?
#
loop_
_entity_poly.entity_id
_entity_poly.type
_entity_poly.pdbx_seq_one_letter_code
_entity_poly.pdbx_strand_id
1 'polypeptide(L)'
;MDNVGLVVAASMLLALLILVARELRRRLGIFRWFFIPTSVIAGLLGLCLGPQVVGRLYEEGTLLSQGVFPPAVVETWRQMPGILINFVFAAMFLGKALPPRRSLWRSGGPQTLLGCAIAFGHYALGLFAVLVILRPLTGITPLSGMLLEISLSGGHGTAAGLTAVFTELGFPEGLDMALGLATIGLLSAVIFGTLFINIALRSDAITIAREEFTKDEERYELSALQDNENIEVKSASDTTSDPLTIHFALL
;
A
#
# COMPACT_ATOMS: atom_id res chain seq x y z
N MET A 1 21.26 -1.14 -24.35
CA MET A 1 21.51 -1.20 -22.89
C MET A 1 21.28 -2.63 -22.48
N ASP A 2 22.24 -3.26 -21.80
CA ASP A 2 22.05 -4.63 -21.32
C ASP A 2 20.88 -4.67 -20.33
N ASN A 3 20.06 -5.73 -20.38
CA ASN A 3 18.86 -5.87 -19.55
C ASN A 3 19.15 -5.67 -18.05
N VAL A 4 20.34 -6.05 -17.59
CA VAL A 4 20.78 -5.86 -16.20
C VAL A 4 20.96 -4.37 -15.86
N GLY A 5 21.58 -3.59 -16.75
CA GLY A 5 21.81 -2.16 -16.52
C GLY A 5 20.50 -1.37 -16.42
N LEU A 6 19.48 -1.78 -17.17
CA LEU A 6 18.15 -1.18 -17.08
C LEU A 6 17.48 -1.46 -15.72
N VAL A 7 17.55 -2.70 -15.24
CA VAL A 7 16.99 -3.09 -13.93
C VAL A 7 17.69 -2.37 -12.79
N VAL A 8 19.01 -2.23 -12.86
CA VAL A 8 19.79 -1.47 -11.87
C VAL A 8 19.36 -0.01 -11.88
N ALA A 9 19.31 0.64 -13.05
CA ALA A 9 18.87 2.04 -13.17
C ALA A 9 17.44 2.24 -12.64
N ALA A 10 16.52 1.33 -12.96
CA ALA A 10 15.15 1.37 -12.46
C ALA A 10 15.10 1.24 -10.92
N SER A 11 15.91 0.37 -10.34
CA SER A 11 16.00 0.18 -8.88
C SER A 11 16.59 1.41 -8.18
N MET A 12 17.62 2.03 -8.76
CA MET A 12 18.24 3.25 -8.24
C MET A 12 17.25 4.42 -8.23
N LEU A 13 16.51 4.61 -9.32
CA LEU A 13 15.48 5.65 -9.41
C LEU A 13 14.36 5.43 -8.38
N LEU A 14 13.96 4.18 -8.13
CA LEU A 14 12.99 3.85 -7.10
C LEU A 14 13.52 4.15 -5.69
N ALA A 15 14.78 3.80 -5.42
CA ALA A 15 15.44 4.11 -4.15
C ALA A 15 15.54 5.63 -3.91
N LEU A 16 15.88 6.40 -4.94
CA LEU A 16 15.89 7.87 -4.89
C LEU A 16 14.50 8.42 -4.58
N LEU A 17 13.46 7.90 -5.22
CA LEU A 17 12.07 8.31 -4.98
C LEU A 17 11.64 8.06 -3.54
N ILE A 18 12.05 6.92 -2.96
CA ILE A 18 11.81 6.59 -1.55
C ILE A 18 12.55 7.56 -0.62
N LEU A 19 13.81 7.93 -0.93
CA LEU A 19 14.55 8.92 -0.14
C LEU A 19 13.90 10.31 -0.18
N VAL A 20 13.46 10.75 -1.36
CA VAL A 20 12.73 12.03 -1.50
C VAL A 20 11.41 11.98 -0.71
N ALA A 21 10.67 10.88 -0.81
CA ALA A 21 9.43 10.67 -0.06
C ALA A 21 9.67 10.70 1.45
N ARG A 22 10.77 10.11 1.93
CA ARG A 22 11.16 10.14 3.34
C ARG A 22 11.41 11.56 3.81
N GLU A 23 12.20 12.32 3.05
CA GLU A 23 12.51 13.71 3.40
C GLU A 23 11.25 14.58 3.37
N LEU A 24 10.35 14.34 2.40
CA LEU A 24 9.07 15.02 2.30
C LEU A 24 8.18 14.72 3.50
N ARG A 25 8.11 13.45 3.93
CA ARG A 25 7.38 13.02 5.13
C ARG A 25 7.90 13.70 6.40
N ARG A 26 9.23 13.88 6.50
CA ARG A 26 9.88 14.56 7.63
C ARG A 26 9.55 16.05 7.68
N ARG A 27 9.50 16.72 6.51
CA ARG A 27 9.23 18.17 6.42
C ARG A 27 7.76 18.52 6.54
N LEU A 28 6.86 17.70 6.00
CA LEU A 28 5.43 17.99 5.95
C LEU A 28 4.68 17.28 7.10
N GLY A 29 4.20 18.08 8.06
CA GLY A 29 3.49 17.57 9.24
C GLY A 29 2.21 16.79 8.92
N ILE A 30 1.57 17.03 7.77
CA ILE A 30 0.35 16.34 7.33
C ILE A 30 0.61 14.84 7.15
N PHE A 31 1.68 14.47 6.46
CA PHE A 31 2.00 13.05 6.19
C PHE A 31 2.35 12.29 7.46
N ARG A 32 2.98 12.98 8.42
CA ARG A 32 3.26 12.43 9.75
C ARG A 32 1.99 12.26 10.58
N TRP A 33 1.10 13.26 10.55
CA TRP A 33 -0.12 13.24 11.36
C TRP A 33 -1.12 12.16 10.92
N PHE A 34 -1.19 11.89 9.62
CA PHE A 34 -2.01 10.81 9.05
C PHE A 34 -1.26 9.47 8.93
N PHE A 35 -0.05 9.33 9.47
CA PHE A 35 0.70 8.06 9.47
C PHE A 35 0.91 7.45 8.08
N ILE A 36 0.95 8.28 7.03
CA ILE A 36 1.05 7.80 5.66
C ILE A 36 2.45 7.17 5.47
N PRO A 37 2.55 5.91 4.99
CA PRO A 37 3.83 5.25 4.79
C PRO A 37 4.69 5.93 3.71
N THR A 38 6.01 5.93 3.91
CA THR A 38 6.98 6.50 2.97
C THR A 38 6.88 5.87 1.58
N SER A 39 6.59 4.57 1.48
CA SER A 39 6.36 3.88 0.20
C SER A 39 5.15 4.40 -0.57
N VAL A 40 4.08 4.78 0.13
CA VAL A 40 2.87 5.36 -0.49
C VAL A 40 3.16 6.77 -1.00
N ILE A 41 3.88 7.58 -0.23
CA ILE A 41 4.32 8.92 -0.65
C ILE A 41 5.22 8.82 -1.88
N ALA A 42 6.17 7.86 -1.90
CA ALA A 42 7.02 7.60 -3.06
C ALA A 42 6.18 7.24 -4.29
N GLY A 43 5.22 6.32 -4.15
CA GLY A 43 4.31 5.97 -5.24
C GLY A 43 3.50 7.15 -5.78
N LEU A 44 2.96 8.00 -4.89
CA LEU A 44 2.25 9.23 -5.29
C LEU A 44 3.16 10.21 -6.02
N LEU A 45 4.40 10.41 -5.56
CA LEU A 45 5.39 11.22 -6.26
C LEU A 45 5.71 10.63 -7.63
N GLY A 46 5.87 9.32 -7.74
CA GLY A 46 6.09 8.62 -9.01
C GLY A 46 4.94 8.82 -9.99
N LEU A 47 3.69 8.75 -9.52
CA LEU A 47 2.51 9.01 -10.33
C LEU A 47 2.43 10.48 -10.78
N CYS A 48 2.73 11.43 -9.90
CA CYS A 48 2.76 12.85 -10.23
C CYS A 48 3.85 13.18 -11.26
N LEU A 49 5.04 12.61 -11.10
CA LEU A 49 6.18 12.81 -12.02
C LEU A 49 6.09 11.94 -13.29
N GLY A 50 5.15 11.00 -13.32
CA GLY A 50 4.92 10.09 -14.43
C GLY A 50 4.13 10.69 -15.59
N PRO A 51 3.91 9.88 -16.65
CA PRO A 51 3.15 10.30 -17.82
C PRO A 51 1.69 10.67 -17.50
N GLN A 52 1.14 10.18 -16.39
CA GLN A 52 -0.27 10.37 -16.03
C GLN A 52 -0.60 11.81 -15.62
N VAL A 53 0.37 12.54 -15.05
CA VAL A 53 0.18 13.92 -14.57
C VAL A 53 1.14 14.86 -15.29
N VAL A 54 2.44 14.81 -15.00
CA VAL A 54 3.44 15.69 -15.64
C VAL A 54 3.46 15.50 -17.15
N GLY A 55 3.39 14.26 -17.65
CA GLY A 55 3.36 14.01 -19.10
C GLY A 55 2.20 14.69 -19.84
N ARG A 56 1.05 14.89 -19.17
CA ARG A 56 -0.12 15.59 -19.74
C ARG A 56 -0.01 17.11 -19.73
N LEU A 57 0.96 17.67 -19.00
CA LEU A 57 1.17 19.12 -18.92
C LEU A 57 2.06 19.65 -20.06
N TYR A 58 2.70 18.78 -20.84
CA TYR A 58 3.60 19.14 -21.94
C TYR A 58 3.06 18.63 -23.28
N GLU A 59 3.28 19.39 -24.36
CA GLU A 59 2.84 19.02 -25.72
C GLU A 59 3.49 17.72 -26.22
N GLU A 60 2.72 16.93 -26.98
CA GLU A 60 3.16 15.68 -27.59
C GLU A 60 4.42 15.92 -28.46
N GLY A 61 5.53 15.26 -28.11
CA GLY A 61 6.81 15.40 -28.81
C GLY A 61 7.94 16.02 -27.98
N THR A 62 7.65 16.57 -26.79
CA THR A 62 8.66 17.02 -25.84
C THR A 62 9.25 15.83 -25.07
N LEU A 63 10.54 15.85 -24.68
CA LEU A 63 11.17 14.81 -23.85
C LEU A 63 10.40 14.48 -22.56
N LEU A 64 9.62 15.44 -22.04
CA LEU A 64 8.80 15.31 -20.83
C LEU A 64 7.34 14.87 -21.08
N SER A 65 6.92 14.70 -22.34
CA SER A 65 5.57 14.23 -22.67
C SER A 65 5.27 12.82 -22.14
N GLN A 66 6.33 12.03 -21.88
CA GLN A 66 6.23 10.70 -21.28
C GLN A 66 6.50 10.71 -19.76
N GLY A 67 6.54 11.89 -19.14
CA GLY A 67 6.92 12.10 -17.75
C GLY A 67 8.44 12.25 -17.57
N VAL A 68 8.88 12.25 -16.30
CA VAL A 68 10.30 12.40 -15.93
C VAL A 68 11.08 11.09 -16.12
N PHE A 69 10.39 9.95 -16.15
CA PHE A 69 11.01 8.62 -16.16
C PHE A 69 11.06 8.03 -17.58
N PRO A 70 12.18 7.41 -18.00
CA PRO A 70 12.26 6.72 -19.28
C PRO A 70 11.25 5.56 -19.39
N PRO A 71 10.63 5.32 -20.56
CA PRO A 71 9.63 4.25 -20.73
C PRO A 71 10.12 2.86 -20.32
N ALA A 72 11.38 2.55 -20.65
CA ALA A 72 11.99 1.28 -20.31
C ALA A 72 12.11 1.05 -18.78
N VAL A 73 12.29 2.14 -18.01
CA VAL A 73 12.28 2.08 -16.54
C VAL A 73 10.88 1.81 -16.01
N VAL A 74 9.87 2.51 -16.55
CA VAL A 74 8.46 2.34 -16.13
C VAL A 74 7.98 0.92 -16.41
N GLU A 75 8.35 0.35 -17.56
CA GLU A 75 8.00 -1.04 -17.90
C GLU A 75 8.68 -2.04 -16.95
N THR A 76 9.93 -1.78 -16.57
CA THR A 76 10.63 -2.58 -15.55
C THR A 76 9.89 -2.53 -14.21
N TRP A 77 9.48 -1.34 -13.77
CA TRP A 77 8.70 -1.18 -12.54
C TRP A 77 7.36 -1.89 -12.59
N ARG A 78 6.70 -1.94 -13.75
CA ARG A 78 5.41 -2.64 -13.91
C ARG A 78 5.52 -4.14 -13.63
N GLN A 79 6.67 -4.75 -13.93
CA GLN A 79 6.92 -6.18 -13.77
C GLN A 79 7.40 -6.54 -12.35
N MET A 80 8.04 -5.60 -11.65
CA MET A 80 8.63 -5.84 -10.32
C MET A 80 7.63 -6.33 -9.26
N PRO A 81 6.45 -5.71 -9.04
CA PRO A 81 5.52 -6.14 -7.99
C PRO A 81 5.12 -7.62 -8.08
N GLY A 82 4.86 -8.11 -9.30
CA GLY A 82 4.48 -9.51 -9.53
C GLY A 82 5.58 -10.52 -9.21
N ILE A 83 6.85 -10.12 -9.31
CA ILE A 83 7.99 -10.95 -8.93
C ILE A 83 8.23 -10.85 -7.42
N LEU A 84 8.25 -9.63 -6.88
CA LEU A 84 8.56 -9.35 -5.48
C LEU A 84 7.54 -9.95 -4.52
N ILE A 85 6.26 -9.99 -4.89
CA ILE A 85 5.20 -10.56 -4.05
C ILE A 85 5.42 -12.06 -3.78
N ASN A 86 6.02 -12.80 -4.73
CA ASN A 86 6.35 -14.21 -4.54
C ASN A 86 7.39 -14.40 -3.43
N PHE A 87 8.39 -13.52 -3.35
CA PHE A 87 9.40 -13.54 -2.29
C PHE A 87 8.78 -13.20 -0.92
N VAL A 88 7.91 -12.19 -0.86
CA VAL A 88 7.22 -11.81 0.38
C VAL A 88 6.38 -12.96 0.92
N PHE A 89 5.55 -13.58 0.08
CA PHE A 89 4.72 -14.72 0.50
C PHE A 89 5.56 -15.95 0.87
N ALA A 90 6.62 -16.25 0.11
CA ALA A 90 7.51 -17.37 0.43
C ALA A 90 8.23 -17.17 1.78
N ALA A 91 8.67 -15.94 2.07
CA ALA A 91 9.39 -15.61 3.30
C ALA A 91 8.48 -15.44 4.53
N MET A 92 7.17 -15.18 4.37
CA MET A 92 6.26 -14.90 5.49
C MET A 92 6.14 -16.07 6.49
N PHE A 93 6.37 -17.31 6.03
CA PHE A 93 6.37 -18.50 6.88
C PHE A 93 7.78 -18.90 7.37
N LEU A 94 8.80 -18.18 6.93
CA LEU A 94 10.19 -18.47 7.27
C LEU A 94 10.49 -17.95 8.69
N GLY A 95 11.01 -18.81 9.56
CA GLY A 95 11.52 -18.41 10.88
C GLY A 95 10.53 -18.49 12.05
N LYS A 96 9.29 -18.95 11.84
CA LYS A 96 8.35 -19.25 12.95
C LYS A 96 7.93 -20.72 12.95
N ALA A 97 8.09 -21.38 14.09
CA ALA A 97 7.55 -22.72 14.28
C ALA A 97 6.02 -22.67 14.27
N LEU A 98 5.39 -23.54 13.49
CA LEU A 98 3.94 -23.61 13.44
C LEU A 98 3.39 -24.12 14.78
N PRO A 99 2.52 -23.37 15.47
CA PRO A 99 1.92 -23.82 16.71
C PRO A 99 1.02 -25.04 16.45
N PRO A 100 0.76 -25.87 17.47
CA PRO A 100 -0.12 -27.02 17.34
C PRO A 100 -1.51 -26.60 16.85
N ARG A 101 -2.12 -27.40 15.96
CA ARG A 101 -3.38 -27.11 15.25
C ARG A 101 -4.48 -26.54 16.14
N ARG A 102 -4.61 -27.03 17.37
CA ARG A 102 -5.64 -26.58 18.33
C ARG A 102 -5.39 -25.15 18.84
N SER A 103 -4.14 -24.78 19.07
CA SER A 103 -3.76 -23.42 19.47
C SER A 103 -3.94 -22.46 18.29
N LEU A 104 -3.54 -22.90 17.09
CA LEU A 104 -3.74 -22.14 15.86
C LEU A 104 -5.22 -21.84 15.61
N TRP A 105 -6.10 -22.82 15.79
CA TRP A 105 -7.54 -22.62 15.59
C TRP A 105 -8.18 -21.76 16.69
N ARG A 106 -7.73 -21.89 17.94
CA ARG A 106 -8.27 -21.10 19.06
C ARG A 106 -7.97 -19.60 18.93
N SER A 107 -6.78 -19.26 18.42
CA SER A 107 -6.39 -17.85 18.22
C SER A 107 -6.73 -17.33 16.83
N GLY A 108 -6.42 -18.11 15.77
CA GLY A 108 -6.62 -17.70 14.39
C GLY A 108 -8.03 -17.93 13.87
N GLY A 109 -8.75 -18.96 14.33
CA GLY A 109 -10.09 -19.28 13.85
C GLY A 109 -11.10 -18.13 13.97
N PRO A 110 -11.24 -17.48 15.14
CA PRO A 110 -12.10 -16.31 15.29
C PRO A 110 -11.71 -15.14 14.35
N GLN A 111 -10.42 -14.90 14.17
CA GLN A 111 -9.92 -13.87 13.26
C GLN A 111 -10.21 -14.23 11.79
N THR A 112 -10.06 -15.48 11.40
CA THR A 112 -10.42 -15.98 10.07
C THR A 112 -11.91 -15.86 9.82
N LEU A 113 -12.77 -16.25 10.77
CA LEU A 113 -14.22 -16.11 10.61
C LEU A 113 -14.64 -14.64 10.48
N LEU A 114 -14.05 -13.75 11.29
CA LEU A 114 -14.28 -12.32 11.16
C LEU A 114 -13.84 -11.80 9.79
N GLY A 115 -12.65 -12.21 9.32
CA GLY A 115 -12.17 -11.89 7.97
C GLY A 115 -13.12 -12.37 6.88
N CYS A 116 -13.60 -13.61 6.96
CA CYS A 116 -14.59 -14.14 6.03
C CYS A 116 -15.91 -13.36 6.08
N ALA A 117 -16.40 -13.02 7.27
CA ALA A 117 -17.63 -12.24 7.42
C ALA A 117 -17.50 -10.85 6.79
N ILE A 118 -16.36 -10.18 6.99
CA ILE A 118 -16.04 -8.89 6.36
C ILE A 118 -15.96 -9.07 4.84
N ALA A 119 -15.29 -10.11 4.35
CA ALA A 119 -15.14 -10.38 2.92
C ALA A 119 -16.48 -10.59 2.21
N PHE A 120 -17.35 -11.43 2.78
CA PHE A 120 -18.72 -11.59 2.27
C PHE A 120 -19.52 -10.30 2.39
N GLY A 121 -19.31 -9.52 3.45
CA GLY A 121 -19.90 -8.20 3.62
C GLY A 121 -19.51 -7.23 2.50
N HIS A 122 -18.23 -7.17 2.11
CA HIS A 122 -17.78 -6.35 0.99
C HIS A 122 -18.34 -6.84 -0.34
N TYR A 123 -18.39 -8.15 -0.59
CA TYR A 123 -19.05 -8.66 -1.81
C TYR A 123 -20.53 -8.28 -1.85
N ALA A 124 -21.26 -8.45 -0.74
CA ALA A 124 -22.67 -8.12 -0.66
C ALA A 124 -22.89 -6.61 -0.85
N LEU A 125 -22.13 -5.77 -0.15
CA LEU A 125 -22.23 -4.32 -0.24
C LEU A 125 -21.82 -3.79 -1.62
N GLY A 126 -20.71 -4.28 -2.17
CA GLY A 126 -20.21 -3.88 -3.48
C GLY A 126 -21.17 -4.27 -4.59
N LEU A 127 -21.68 -5.51 -4.56
CA LEU A 127 -22.68 -5.96 -5.54
C LEU A 127 -24.00 -5.21 -5.39
N PHE A 128 -24.46 -4.96 -4.16
CA PHE A 128 -25.65 -4.16 -3.91
C PHE A 128 -25.50 -2.74 -4.48
N ALA A 129 -24.40 -2.05 -4.16
CA ALA A 129 -24.12 -0.71 -4.65
C ALA A 129 -24.07 -0.70 -6.19
N VAL A 130 -23.41 -1.68 -6.81
CA VAL A 130 -23.33 -1.74 -8.27
C VAL A 130 -24.67 -2.04 -8.91
N LEU A 131 -25.43 -3.02 -8.44
CA LEU A 131 -26.70 -3.40 -9.07
C LEU A 131 -27.81 -2.37 -8.86
N VAL A 132 -27.88 -1.74 -7.68
CA VAL A 132 -28.99 -0.84 -7.32
C VAL A 132 -28.68 0.62 -7.64
N ILE A 133 -27.42 1.04 -7.53
CA ILE A 133 -27.05 2.46 -7.65
C ILE A 133 -26.23 2.70 -8.92
N LEU A 134 -25.05 2.07 -9.07
CA LEU A 134 -24.13 2.46 -10.13
C LEU A 134 -24.60 2.00 -11.51
N ARG A 135 -25.03 0.74 -11.66
CA ARG A 135 -25.43 0.19 -12.96
C ARG A 135 -26.61 0.94 -13.59
N PRO A 136 -27.68 1.32 -12.87
CA PRO A 136 -28.73 2.16 -13.45
C PRO A 136 -28.26 3.54 -13.90
N LEU A 137 -27.23 4.11 -13.23
CA LEU A 137 -26.73 5.45 -13.51
C LEU A 137 -25.68 5.48 -14.64
N THR A 138 -24.79 4.49 -14.68
CA THR A 138 -23.59 4.51 -15.54
C THR A 138 -23.51 3.32 -16.49
N GLY A 139 -24.35 2.30 -16.34
CA GLY A 139 -24.34 1.11 -17.19
C GLY A 139 -23.16 0.16 -16.96
N ILE A 140 -22.41 0.32 -15.86
CA ILE A 140 -21.21 -0.51 -15.59
C ILE A 140 -21.53 -2.00 -15.43
N THR A 141 -20.53 -2.83 -15.69
CA THR A 141 -20.64 -4.28 -15.54
C THR A 141 -20.95 -4.69 -14.09
N PRO A 142 -21.83 -5.69 -13.85
CA PRO A 142 -22.05 -6.24 -12.51
C PRO A 142 -20.77 -6.75 -11.85
N LEU A 143 -19.77 -7.17 -12.64
CA LEU A 143 -18.47 -7.63 -12.14
C LEU A 143 -17.74 -6.55 -11.35
N SER A 144 -18.02 -5.28 -11.61
CA SER A 144 -17.48 -4.16 -10.83
C SER A 144 -17.87 -4.23 -9.35
N GLY A 145 -18.96 -4.92 -8.99
CA GLY A 145 -19.37 -5.11 -7.59
C GLY A 145 -18.38 -5.94 -6.77
N MET A 146 -17.60 -6.80 -7.43
CA MET A 146 -16.55 -7.60 -6.79
C MET A 146 -15.29 -6.79 -6.49
N LEU A 147 -15.11 -5.64 -7.17
CA LEU A 147 -13.91 -4.83 -7.02
C LEU A 147 -13.75 -4.31 -5.58
N LEU A 148 -14.84 -4.10 -4.84
CA LEU A 148 -14.76 -3.64 -3.46
C LEU A 148 -13.96 -4.62 -2.59
N GLU A 149 -14.31 -5.91 -2.62
CA GLU A 149 -13.62 -6.93 -1.84
C GLU A 149 -12.20 -7.20 -2.35
N ILE A 150 -12.05 -7.36 -3.68
CA ILE A 150 -10.75 -7.62 -4.31
C ILE A 150 -9.75 -6.52 -3.97
N SER A 151 -10.22 -5.26 -3.88
CA SER A 151 -9.36 -4.10 -3.66
C SER A 151 -9.09 -3.81 -2.19
N LEU A 152 -10.13 -3.78 -1.34
CA LEU A 152 -9.97 -3.36 0.07
C LEU A 152 -9.38 -4.46 0.95
N SER A 153 -9.95 -5.65 0.87
CA SER A 153 -9.51 -6.81 1.67
C SER A 153 -8.36 -7.55 0.98
N GLY A 154 -8.50 -7.78 -0.34
CA GLY A 154 -7.49 -8.49 -1.12
C GLY A 154 -6.24 -7.68 -1.44
N GLY A 155 -6.36 -6.36 -1.63
CA GLY A 155 -5.26 -5.47 -1.98
C GLY A 155 -4.62 -5.73 -3.35
N HIS A 156 -3.47 -5.09 -3.61
CA HIS A 156 -2.76 -5.18 -4.89
C HIS A 156 -2.33 -6.60 -5.25
N GLY A 157 -1.97 -7.43 -4.26
CA GLY A 157 -1.54 -8.82 -4.48
C GLY A 157 -2.67 -9.70 -5.02
N THR A 158 -3.86 -9.61 -4.42
CA THR A 158 -5.04 -10.36 -4.89
C THR A 158 -5.49 -9.88 -6.27
N ALA A 159 -5.53 -8.56 -6.48
CA ALA A 159 -5.87 -7.99 -7.79
C ALA A 159 -4.92 -8.49 -8.89
N ALA A 160 -3.60 -8.47 -8.64
CA ALA A 160 -2.61 -8.97 -9.58
C ALA A 160 -2.78 -10.47 -9.88
N GLY A 161 -3.07 -11.28 -8.87
CA GLY A 161 -3.33 -12.72 -9.03
C GLY A 161 -4.58 -13.05 -9.85
N LEU A 162 -5.54 -12.13 -9.96
CA LEU A 162 -6.79 -12.30 -10.70
C LEU A 162 -6.77 -11.76 -12.13
N THR A 163 -5.61 -11.33 -12.65
CA THR A 163 -5.46 -10.76 -14.01
C THR A 163 -6.08 -11.64 -15.11
N ALA A 164 -5.80 -12.95 -15.08
CA ALA A 164 -6.35 -13.90 -16.06
C ALA A 164 -7.88 -13.99 -15.96
N VAL A 165 -8.42 -14.04 -14.73
CA VAL A 165 -9.85 -14.13 -14.47
C VAL A 165 -10.60 -12.90 -14.98
N PHE A 166 -10.06 -11.70 -14.78
CA PHE A 166 -10.65 -10.46 -15.33
C PHE A 166 -10.74 -10.50 -16.86
N THR A 167 -9.69 -11.00 -17.51
CA THR A 167 -9.65 -11.11 -18.97
C THR A 167 -10.63 -12.17 -19.50
N GLU A 168 -10.68 -13.35 -18.87
CA GLU A 168 -11.58 -14.44 -19.22
C GLU A 168 -13.06 -14.05 -19.09
N LEU A 169 -13.39 -13.25 -18.08
CA LEU A 169 -14.75 -12.75 -17.84
C LEU A 169 -15.12 -11.54 -18.69
N GLY A 170 -14.25 -11.10 -19.62
CA GLY A 170 -14.50 -9.96 -20.50
C GLY A 170 -14.48 -8.61 -19.78
N PHE A 171 -13.75 -8.49 -18.68
CA PHE A 171 -13.58 -7.26 -17.90
C PHE A 171 -12.10 -6.94 -17.64
N PRO A 172 -11.27 -6.78 -18.68
CA PRO A 172 -9.82 -6.56 -18.53
C PRO A 172 -9.49 -5.25 -17.80
N GLU A 173 -10.32 -4.21 -17.93
CA GLU A 173 -10.16 -2.95 -17.21
C GLU A 173 -10.33 -3.11 -15.69
N GLY A 174 -10.95 -4.22 -15.25
CA GLY A 174 -11.15 -4.54 -13.85
C GLY A 174 -9.85 -4.64 -13.05
N LEU A 175 -8.73 -5.05 -13.69
CA LEU A 175 -7.42 -5.09 -13.04
C LEU A 175 -6.96 -3.69 -12.63
N ASP A 176 -6.94 -2.74 -13.58
CA ASP A 176 -6.47 -1.38 -13.32
C ASP A 176 -7.39 -0.65 -12.32
N MET A 177 -8.70 -0.91 -12.41
CA MET A 177 -9.67 -0.41 -11.43
C MET A 177 -9.39 -0.99 -10.04
N ALA A 178 -9.13 -2.30 -9.93
CA ALA A 178 -8.85 -2.94 -8.65
C ALA A 178 -7.55 -2.41 -8.01
N LEU A 179 -6.48 -2.25 -8.80
CA LEU A 179 -5.21 -1.69 -8.32
C LEU A 179 -5.36 -0.23 -7.86
N GLY A 180 -6.14 0.57 -8.60
CA GLY A 180 -6.47 1.94 -8.20
C GLY A 180 -7.27 1.98 -6.89
N LEU A 181 -8.35 1.20 -6.81
CA LEU A 181 -9.19 1.10 -5.62
C LEU A 181 -8.43 0.54 -4.42
N ALA A 182 -7.49 -0.38 -4.60
CA ALA A 182 -6.68 -0.92 -3.52
C ALA A 182 -5.81 0.18 -2.88
N THR A 183 -5.27 1.09 -3.70
CA THR A 183 -4.49 2.24 -3.23
C THR A 183 -5.35 3.24 -2.47
N ILE A 184 -6.55 3.54 -2.99
CA ILE A 184 -7.52 4.42 -2.31
C ILE A 184 -7.98 3.78 -1.00
N GLY A 185 -8.22 2.47 -1.00
CA GLY A 185 -8.58 1.68 0.17
C GLY A 185 -7.49 1.74 1.25
N LEU A 186 -6.21 1.55 0.86
CA LEU A 186 -5.07 1.69 1.77
C LEU A 186 -5.01 3.10 2.38
N LEU A 187 -5.11 4.16 1.58
CA LEU A 187 -5.10 5.54 2.08
C LEU A 187 -6.26 5.81 3.03
N SER A 188 -7.46 5.34 2.67
CA SER A 188 -8.66 5.48 3.50
C SER A 188 -8.50 4.72 4.82
N ALA A 189 -8.00 3.49 4.78
CA ALA A 189 -7.77 2.66 5.96
C ALA A 189 -6.75 3.30 6.91
N VAL A 190 -5.67 3.88 6.38
CA VAL A 190 -4.68 4.61 7.19
C VAL A 190 -5.31 5.85 7.82
N ILE A 191 -5.98 6.70 7.03
CA ILE A 191 -6.58 7.95 7.51
C ILE A 191 -7.67 7.68 8.55
N PHE A 192 -8.64 6.82 8.23
CA PHE A 192 -9.73 6.49 9.15
C PHE A 192 -9.24 5.64 10.33
N GLY A 193 -8.26 4.76 10.13
CA GLY A 193 -7.64 3.98 11.20
C GLY A 193 -6.98 4.90 12.23
N THR A 194 -6.16 5.84 11.80
CA THR A 194 -5.57 6.86 12.68
C THR A 194 -6.64 7.68 13.38
N LEU A 195 -7.68 8.10 12.65
CA LEU A 195 -8.80 8.85 13.25
C LEU A 195 -9.49 8.04 14.36
N PHE A 196 -9.82 6.78 14.11
CA PHE A 196 -10.47 5.91 15.09
C PHE A 196 -9.58 5.62 16.29
N ILE A 197 -8.28 5.41 16.10
CA ILE A 197 -7.36 5.23 17.23
C ILE A 197 -7.29 6.52 18.05
N ASN A 198 -7.21 7.70 17.43
CA ASN A 198 -7.18 8.97 18.17
C ASN A 198 -8.48 9.20 18.96
N ILE A 199 -9.63 8.85 18.38
CA ILE A 199 -10.92 8.87 19.10
C ILE A 199 -10.89 7.89 20.28
N ALA A 200 -10.37 6.67 20.08
CA ALA A 200 -10.28 5.66 21.12
C ALA A 200 -9.36 6.07 22.28
N LEU A 201 -8.20 6.69 21.99
CA LEU A 201 -7.28 7.22 22.99
C LEU A 201 -7.88 8.33 23.86
N ARG A 202 -8.87 9.06 23.35
CA ARG A 202 -9.56 10.14 24.06
C ARG A 202 -10.83 9.69 24.76
N SER A 203 -11.22 8.43 24.61
CA SER A 203 -12.47 7.90 25.12
C SER A 203 -12.22 7.13 26.42
N ASP A 204 -12.85 7.56 27.50
CA ASP A 204 -12.81 6.85 28.79
C ASP A 204 -13.53 5.48 28.73
N ALA A 205 -14.30 5.23 27.67
CA ALA A 205 -15.05 3.98 27.47
C ALA A 205 -14.23 2.84 26.86
N ILE A 206 -13.03 3.12 26.32
CA ILE A 206 -12.20 2.12 25.63
C ILE A 206 -10.94 1.88 26.45
N THR A 207 -10.88 0.73 27.12
CA THR A 207 -9.66 0.30 27.83
C THR A 207 -8.59 -0.10 26.83
N ILE A 208 -7.53 0.68 26.74
CA ILE A 208 -6.37 0.37 25.89
C ILE A 208 -5.43 -0.55 26.66
N ALA A 209 -5.40 -1.83 26.29
CA ALA A 209 -4.41 -2.76 26.80
C ALA A 209 -3.04 -2.43 26.17
N ARG A 210 -2.07 -1.99 26.97
CA ARG A 210 -0.66 -1.90 26.56
C ARG A 210 0.10 -3.13 27.01
N GLU A 211 0.98 -3.63 26.15
CA GLU A 211 1.94 -4.67 26.52
C GLU A 211 3.21 -4.10 27.21
N GLU A 212 3.51 -2.81 27.04
CA GLU A 212 4.64 -2.11 27.68
C GLU A 212 4.21 -0.85 28.45
N PHE A 213 4.90 -0.58 29.56
CA PHE A 213 4.68 0.62 30.38
C PHE A 213 5.17 1.87 29.65
N THR A 214 4.36 2.94 29.65
CA THR A 214 4.77 4.27 29.20
C THR A 214 5.99 4.72 30.00
N LYS A 215 7.08 5.07 29.33
CA LYS A 215 8.11 5.94 29.92
C LYS A 215 7.48 7.31 30.15
N ASP A 216 7.82 7.97 31.25
CA ASP A 216 7.14 9.18 31.78
C ASP A 216 7.00 10.37 30.79
N GLU A 217 7.69 10.33 29.64
CA GLU A 217 7.63 11.36 28.59
C GLU A 217 6.71 11.02 27.40
N GLU A 218 6.21 9.79 27.28
CA GLU A 218 5.30 9.40 26.20
C GLU A 218 3.89 9.90 26.48
N ARG A 219 3.57 11.12 26.02
CA ARG A 219 2.18 11.58 25.95
C ARG A 219 1.36 10.61 25.11
N TYR A 220 0.03 10.60 25.34
CA TYR A 220 -1.00 9.87 24.57
C TYR A 220 -1.11 10.29 23.09
N GLU A 221 -0.04 10.80 22.50
CA GLU A 221 0.03 11.15 21.10
C GLU A 221 0.55 9.94 20.32
N LEU A 222 -0.23 9.46 19.33
CA LEU A 222 0.24 8.37 18.45
C LEU A 222 1.59 8.69 17.78
N SER A 223 1.93 9.98 17.64
CA SER A 223 3.22 10.41 17.07
C SER A 223 4.42 9.97 17.89
N ALA A 224 4.27 9.82 19.22
CA ALA A 224 5.33 9.32 20.09
C ALA A 224 5.62 7.83 19.84
N LEU A 225 4.61 7.05 19.45
CA LEU A 225 4.75 5.63 19.10
C LEU A 225 5.48 5.41 17.75
N GLN A 226 5.62 6.45 16.92
CA GLN A 226 6.15 6.36 15.56
C GLN A 226 7.61 6.79 15.41
N ASP A 227 8.37 6.90 16.51
CA ASP A 227 9.75 7.41 16.50
C ASP A 227 10.78 6.43 15.88
N ASN A 228 10.42 5.78 14.78
CA ASN A 228 11.22 4.81 14.02
C ASN A 228 12.02 5.43 12.87
N GLU A 229 12.03 6.75 12.71
CA GLU A 229 12.76 7.42 11.61
C GLU A 229 13.73 8.51 12.08
N ASN A 230 13.84 8.71 13.40
CA ASN A 230 14.66 9.77 13.98
C ASN A 230 16.14 9.37 14.03
N ILE A 231 16.90 9.81 13.03
CA ILE A 231 18.32 9.48 12.85
C ILE A 231 19.19 10.02 14.00
N GLU A 232 18.76 11.09 14.68
CA GLU A 232 19.49 11.64 15.83
C GLU A 232 19.51 10.70 17.03
N VAL A 233 18.54 9.78 17.12
CA VAL A 233 18.36 8.86 18.26
C VAL A 233 18.58 7.39 17.87
N LYS A 234 18.37 7.03 16.59
CA LYS A 234 18.40 5.64 16.12
C LYS A 234 19.37 5.44 14.94
N SER A 235 20.18 4.39 15.02
CA SER A 235 21.04 3.91 13.93
C SER A 235 20.21 3.59 12.68
N ALA A 236 20.81 3.66 11.48
CA ALA A 236 20.12 3.31 10.23
C ALA A 236 19.49 1.89 10.29
N SER A 237 20.11 0.95 11.01
CA SER A 237 19.58 -0.40 11.30
C SER A 237 18.24 -0.40 12.03
N ASP A 238 17.99 0.64 12.83
CA ASP A 238 16.84 0.78 13.72
C ASP A 238 15.81 1.74 13.13
N THR A 239 16.09 2.28 11.94
CA THR A 239 15.14 3.06 11.18
C THR A 239 14.41 2.21 10.16
N THR A 240 13.22 2.65 9.73
CA THR A 240 12.44 1.97 8.69
C THR A 240 13.10 2.01 7.30
N SER A 241 14.23 2.71 7.15
CA SER A 241 15.04 2.72 5.93
C SER A 241 16.08 1.62 5.99
N ASP A 242 15.84 0.54 5.26
CA ASP A 242 16.81 -0.56 5.13
C ASP A 242 18.13 -0.02 4.53
N PRO A 243 19.32 -0.41 5.07
CA PRO A 243 20.62 -0.02 4.54
C PRO A 243 20.75 -0.20 3.02
N LEU A 244 20.11 -1.22 2.46
CA LEU A 244 20.08 -1.51 1.03
C LEU A 244 19.46 -0.35 0.21
N THR A 245 18.42 0.28 0.73
CA THR A 245 17.77 1.43 0.08
C THR A 245 18.71 2.62 -0.02
N ILE A 246 19.48 2.87 1.04
CA ILE A 246 20.47 3.96 1.08
C ILE A 246 21.61 3.67 0.09
N HIS A 247 22.11 2.43 0.07
CA HIS A 247 23.16 2.03 -0.87
C HIS A 247 22.73 2.14 -2.33
N PHE A 248 21.52 1.68 -2.68
CA PHE A 248 21.01 1.80 -4.05
C PHE A 248 20.78 3.24 -4.50
N ALA A 249 20.46 4.15 -3.59
CA ALA A 249 20.21 5.54 -3.96
C ALA A 249 21.49 6.38 -4.13
N LEU A 250 22.62 5.94 -3.54
CA LEU A 250 23.90 6.65 -3.54
C LEU A 250 24.90 6.13 -4.58
N LEU A 251 24.64 4.96 -5.18
CA LEU A 251 25.35 4.46 -6.36
C LEU A 251 25.03 5.30 -7.60
#